data_AF-A0A7J3M798-F1
#
_entry.id   AF-A0A7J3M798-F1
#
_cell.length_a   1.000
_cell.length_b   1.000
_cell.length_c   1.000
_cell.angle_alpha   90.00
_cell.angle_beta   90.00
_cell.angle_gamma   90.00
#
_symmetry.space_group_name_H-M   'P 1'
#
loop_
_entity.id
_entity.type
_entity.pdbx_description
1 polymer ?
#
loop_
_entity_poly.entity_id
_entity_poly.type
_entity_poly.pdbx_seq_one_letter_code
_entity_poly.pdbx_strand_id
1 'polypeptide(L)'
;MGSSWSVGLAASGNGTVEASLPSISDALTLPVDALLERLGSSLSGLSSREVERRLEVFGYNEVAGRRKRSLIIEFLYHFRNPLVI
;
A
#
# COMPACT_ATOMS: atom_id res chain seq x y z
N MET A 1 -45.30 11.70 9.19
CA MET A 1 -45.00 12.44 10.44
C MET A 1 -43.99 11.57 11.19
N GLY A 2 -42.69 11.81 11.24
CA GLY A 2 -41.89 13.01 11.06
C GLY A 2 -40.84 12.99 12.17
N SER A 3 -39.99 11.96 12.22
CA SER A 3 -38.97 11.83 13.26
C SER A 3 -37.67 12.42 12.75
N SER A 4 -37.53 13.72 13.04
CA SER A 4 -36.32 14.51 12.90
C SER A 4 -35.16 13.89 13.68
N TRP A 5 -34.05 13.62 13.00
CA TRP A 5 -32.76 13.38 13.65
C TRP A 5 -31.79 14.46 13.17
N SER A 6 -31.64 15.49 13.98
CA SER A 6 -30.54 16.44 13.86
C SER A 6 -29.31 15.82 14.49
N VAL A 7 -28.29 15.51 13.67
CA VAL A 7 -26.95 15.22 14.18
C VAL A 7 -26.07 16.38 13.76
N GLY A 8 -26.03 17.40 14.62
CA GLY A 8 -24.93 18.33 14.64
C GLY A 8 -23.76 17.64 15.31
N LEU A 9 -22.74 17.24 14.54
CA LEU A 9 -21.44 16.92 15.10
C LEU A 9 -20.46 18.03 14.72
N ALA A 10 -20.10 18.78 15.75
CA ALA A 10 -19.20 19.90 15.73
C ALA A 10 -17.87 19.56 15.05
N ALA A 11 -17.37 20.54 14.29
CA ALA A 11 -15.97 20.61 13.93
C ALA A 11 -15.13 20.61 15.22
N SER A 12 -14.32 19.58 15.40
CA SER A 12 -13.22 19.57 16.35
C SER A 12 -11.97 19.19 15.58
N GLY A 13 -11.20 20.20 15.20
CA GLY A 13 -9.83 19.98 14.74
C GLY A 13 -8.98 19.46 15.89
N ASN A 14 -8.19 18.42 15.62
CA ASN A 14 -6.79 18.41 16.00
C ASN A 14 -6.04 17.32 15.23
N GLY A 15 -4.79 17.61 14.90
CA GLY A 15 -3.93 16.83 14.02
C GLY A 15 -3.62 15.43 14.53
N THR A 16 -3.87 14.46 13.67
CA THR A 16 -2.96 13.34 13.44
C THR A 16 -2.85 13.20 11.94
N VAL A 17 -1.83 13.85 11.36
CA VAL A 17 -1.36 13.51 10.02
C VAL A 17 -0.71 12.14 10.18
N GLU A 18 -1.50 11.08 10.29
CA GLU A 18 -0.96 9.74 10.09
C GLU A 18 -0.39 9.76 8.68
N ALA A 19 0.92 9.51 8.58
CA ALA A 19 1.60 9.32 7.31
C ALA A 19 1.15 7.98 6.68
N SER A 20 -0.16 7.84 6.47
CA SER A 20 -0.80 6.74 5.78
C SER A 20 -0.81 7.07 4.29
N LEU A 21 -0.33 6.13 3.47
CA LEU A 21 -0.41 6.22 2.01
C LEU A 21 -1.85 6.60 1.59
N PRO A 22 -2.03 7.45 0.56
CA PRO A 22 -3.36 7.82 0.11
C PRO A 22 -4.14 6.56 -0.29
N SER A 23 -5.39 6.48 0.13
CA SER A 23 -6.26 5.37 -0.28
C SER A 23 -6.54 5.45 -1.79
N ILE A 24 -6.99 4.36 -2.39
CA ILE A 24 -7.35 4.35 -3.82
C ILE A 24 -8.45 5.37 -4.10
N SER A 25 -9.45 5.47 -3.22
CA SER A 25 -10.51 6.47 -3.33
C SER A 25 -9.95 7.88 -3.34
N ASP A 26 -8.95 8.17 -2.50
CA ASP A 26 -8.30 9.48 -2.46
C ASP A 26 -7.55 9.78 -3.76
N ALA A 27 -6.83 8.80 -4.31
CA ALA A 27 -6.13 8.94 -5.58
C ALA A 27 -7.06 9.23 -6.77
N LEU A 28 -8.33 8.81 -6.70
CA LEU A 28 -9.32 8.99 -7.76
C LEU A 28 -10.18 10.26 -7.59
N THR A 29 -10.20 10.86 -6.40
CA THR A 29 -11.13 11.95 -6.06
C THR A 29 -10.44 13.25 -5.70
N LEU A 30 -9.18 13.21 -5.26
CA LEU A 30 -8.46 14.42 -4.87
C LEU A 30 -7.99 15.23 -6.08
N PRO A 31 -7.98 16.58 -5.96
CA PRO A 31 -7.26 17.44 -6.89
C PRO A 31 -5.77 17.06 -6.96
N VAL A 32 -5.16 17.28 -8.13
CA VAL A 32 -3.77 16.90 -8.41
C VAL A 32 -2.80 17.44 -7.36
N ASP A 33 -2.92 18.72 -7.00
CA ASP A 33 -2.01 19.37 -6.04
C ASP A 33 -2.10 18.72 -4.64
N ALA A 34 -3.32 18.46 -4.16
CA ALA A 34 -3.55 17.81 -2.87
C ALA A 34 -3.05 16.35 -2.86
N LEU A 35 -3.14 15.65 -3.99
CA LEU A 35 -2.61 14.31 -4.14
C LEU A 35 -1.07 14.31 -4.15
N LEU A 36 -0.45 15.26 -4.84
CA LEU A 36 1.00 15.41 -4.88
C LEU A 36 1.59 15.74 -3.50
N GLU A 37 0.94 16.61 -2.74
CA GLU A 37 1.33 16.89 -1.35
C GLU A 37 1.26 15.64 -0.47
N ARG A 38 0.17 14.86 -0.56
CA ARG A 38 0.04 13.58 0.18
C ARG A 38 1.07 12.54 -0.24
N LEU A 39 1.44 12.50 -1.51
CA LEU A 39 2.48 11.61 -2.03
C LEU A 39 3.91 12.12 -1.77
N GLY A 40 4.06 13.34 -1.25
CA GLY A 40 5.34 14.02 -1.09
C GLY A 40 6.12 14.10 -2.40
N SER A 41 5.43 14.39 -3.50
CA SER A 41 5.99 14.50 -4.85
C SER A 41 5.67 15.87 -5.45
N SER A 42 6.33 16.23 -6.54
CA SER A 42 5.99 17.41 -7.32
C SER A 42 5.58 17.03 -8.75
N LEU A 43 5.12 18.02 -9.51
CA LEU A 43 4.90 17.91 -10.95
C LEU A 43 6.20 17.61 -11.73
N SER A 44 7.36 18.01 -11.20
CA SER A 44 8.67 17.69 -11.77
C SER A 44 9.19 16.31 -11.34
N GLY A 45 8.45 15.59 -10.50
CA GLY A 45 8.80 14.26 -10.01
C GLY A 45 9.59 14.27 -8.71
N LEU A 46 10.26 13.14 -8.43
CA LEU A 46 11.06 12.96 -7.21
C LEU A 46 12.54 13.29 -7.48
N SER A 47 13.21 13.83 -6.45
CA SER A 47 14.67 13.95 -6.48
C SER A 47 15.33 12.57 -6.41
N SER A 48 16.53 12.42 -7.00
CA SER A 48 17.26 11.15 -6.96
C SER A 48 17.47 10.61 -5.53
N ARG A 49 17.69 11.52 -4.57
CA ARG A 49 17.83 11.17 -3.15
C ARG A 49 16.56 10.56 -2.56
N GLU A 50 15.40 11.12 -2.90
CA GLU A 50 14.11 10.62 -2.42
C GLU A 50 13.73 9.32 -3.11
N VAL A 51 14.10 9.14 -4.38
CA VAL A 51 13.95 7.87 -5.09
C VAL A 51 14.74 6.77 -4.37
N GLU A 52 16.02 7.01 -4.06
CA GLU A 52 16.86 6.06 -3.36
C GLU A 52 16.31 5.71 -1.97
N ARG A 53 15.92 6.74 -1.21
CA ARG A 53 15.28 6.55 0.11
C ARG A 53 14.01 5.71 0.02
N ARG A 54 13.17 5.93 -1.00
CA ARG A 54 11.93 5.16 -1.19
C ARG A 54 12.21 3.73 -1.64
N LEU A 55 13.24 3.49 -2.45
CA LEU A 55 13.65 2.14 -2.83
C LEU A 55 14.12 1.34 -1.61
N GLU A 56 14.84 1.97 -0.68
CA GLU A 56 15.24 1.31 0.58
C GLU A 56 14.03 0.95 1.46
N VAL A 57 13.01 1.81 1.51
CA VAL A 57 11.83 1.63 2.37
C VAL A 57 10.80 0.67 1.77
N PHE A 58 10.49 0.80 0.48
CA PHE A 58 9.40 0.07 -0.18
C PHE A 58 9.89 -1.10 -1.05
N GLY A 59 11.16 -1.12 -1.43
CA GLY A 59 11.70 -2.05 -2.40
C GLY A 59 11.29 -1.73 -3.84
N TYR A 60 11.68 -2.61 -4.75
CA TYR A 60 11.31 -2.49 -6.16
C TYR A 60 9.83 -2.82 -6.39
N ASN A 61 9.19 -2.09 -7.29
CA ASN A 61 7.82 -2.35 -7.71
C ASN A 61 7.76 -3.55 -8.68
N GLU A 62 8.02 -4.74 -8.14
CA GLU A 62 7.98 -5.99 -8.87
C GLU A 62 6.85 -6.86 -8.32
N VAL A 63 6.07 -7.45 -9.22
CA VAL A 63 5.08 -8.45 -8.83
C VAL A 63 5.85 -9.66 -8.32
N ALA A 64 5.62 -10.02 -7.06
CA ALA A 64 6.26 -11.19 -6.45
C ALA A 64 6.02 -12.42 -7.33
N GLY A 65 7.08 -12.85 -8.03
CA GLY A 65 7.05 -14.07 -8.82
C GLY A 65 6.69 -15.23 -7.90
N ARG A 66 5.75 -16.08 -8.30
CA ARG A 66 5.45 -17.32 -7.56
C ARG A 66 6.78 -18.03 -7.35
N ARG A 67 7.15 -18.29 -6.10
CA ARG A 67 8.30 -19.15 -5.78
C ARG A 67 8.02 -20.51 -6.42
N LYS A 68 8.61 -20.78 -7.58
CA LYS A 68 8.66 -22.14 -8.11
C LYS A 68 9.39 -22.95 -7.04
N ARG A 69 8.73 -23.95 -6.45
CA ARG A 69 9.46 -24.92 -5.65
C ARG A 69 10.56 -25.46 -6.54
N SER A 70 11.80 -25.45 -6.06
CA SER A 70 12.87 -26.09 -6.82
C SER A 70 12.49 -27.56 -6.99
N LEU A 71 12.79 -28.15 -8.14
CA LEU A 71 12.54 -29.57 -8.40
C LEU A 71 13.14 -30.46 -7.31
N ILE A 72 14.21 -30.00 -6.67
CA ILE A 72 14.86 -30.65 -5.51
C ILE A 72 13.94 -30.64 -4.28
N ILE A 73 13.29 -29.51 -3.96
CA ILE A 73 12.34 -29.44 -2.83
C ILE A 73 11.11 -30.32 -3.10
N GLU A 74 10.62 -30.33 -4.35
CA GLU A 74 9.52 -31.20 -4.76
C GLU A 74 9.90 -32.68 -4.67
N PHE A 75 11.10 -33.04 -5.14
CA PHE A 75 11.68 -34.38 -5.01
C PHE A 75 11.78 -34.82 -3.54
N LEU A 76 12.32 -33.98 -2.66
CA LEU A 76 12.43 -34.27 -1.23
C LEU A 76 11.07 -34.40 -0.53
N TYR A 77 10.04 -33.73 -1.04
CA TYR A 77 8.68 -33.85 -0.51
C TYR A 77 8.10 -35.26 -0.68
N HIS A 78 8.49 -35.99 -1.73
CA HIS A 78 8.07 -37.37 -1.94
C HIS A 78 8.56 -38.33 -0.86
N PHE A 79 9.70 -38.05 -0.21
CA PHE A 79 10.24 -38.86 0.89
C PHE A 79 9.52 -38.65 2.23
N ARG A 80 8.68 -37.61 2.36
CA ARG A 80 7.86 -37.38 3.56
C ARG A 80 6.64 -38.29 3.65
N ASN A 81 6.28 -38.96 2.56
CA ASN A 81 5.18 -39.91 2.55
C ASN A 81 5.72 -41.35 2.62
N PRO A 82 5.62 -42.05 3.77
CA PRO A 82 6.13 -43.42 3.92
C PRO A 82 5.33 -44.48 3.13
N LEU A 83 4.35 -44.08 2.32
CA LEU A 83 3.49 -44.98 1.51
C LEU A 83 3.70 -44.82 -0.01
N VAL A 84 4.85 -44.31 -0.47
CA VAL A 84 5.20 -44.38 -1.90
C VAL A 84 5.65 -45.81 -2.22
N ILE A 85 4.70 -46.63 -2.67
CA ILE A 85 4.89 -47.92 -3.37
C ILE A 85 4.53 -47.70 -4.84
#